data_AF-A0A6B1GGK4-F1
#
_entry.id   AF-A0A6B1GGK4-F1
#
_cell.length_a   1.000
_cell.length_b   1.000
_cell.length_c   1.000
_cell.angle_alpha   90.00
_cell.angle_beta   90.00
_cell.angle_gamma   90.00
#
_symmetry.space_group_name_H-M   'P 1'
#
loop_
_entity.id
_entity.type
_entity.pdbx_description
1 polymer ?
#
loop_
_entity_poly.entity_id
_entity_poly.type
_entity_poly.pdbx_seq_one_letter_code
_entity_poly.pdbx_strand_id
1 'polypeptide(L)' 'MAALATMTSKLRTGAALIAGAAAAEASRRLGRGGGTALPGLVAATIAPDITAQLVRRAGAGTVVVTGTNGKTTT' A
#
# COMPACT_ATOMS: atom_id res chain seq x y z
N MET A 1 23.89 -10.80 8.31
CA MET A 1 22.73 -11.33 7.54
C MET A 1 21.43 -10.56 7.82
N ALA A 2 20.98 -10.42 9.08
CA ALA A 2 19.70 -9.75 9.40
C ALA A 2 19.61 -8.27 8.91
N ALA A 3 20.65 -7.47 9.11
CA ALA A 3 20.67 -6.06 8.69
C ALA A 3 20.50 -5.87 7.18
N LEU A 4 21.10 -6.75 6.37
CA LEU A 4 20.97 -6.73 4.91
C LEU A 4 19.53 -7.04 4.51
N ALA A 5 18.91 -8.07 5.09
CA ALA A 5 17.52 -8.44 4.85
C ALA A 5 16.54 -7.31 5.23
N THR A 6 16.78 -6.63 6.36
CA THR A 6 15.99 -5.46 6.78
C THR A 6 16.15 -4.29 5.80
N MET A 7 17.37 -4.02 5.32
CA MET A 7 17.63 -2.95 4.37
C MET A 7 16.96 -3.21 3.02
N THR A 8 17.07 -4.44 2.50
CA THR A 8 16.37 -4.86 1.28
C THR A 8 14.85 -4.73 1.42
N SER A 9 14.30 -5.15 2.56
CA SER A 9 12.87 -5.00 2.86
C SER A 9 12.44 -3.53 2.87
N LYS A 10 13.20 -2.63 3.52
CA LYS A 10 12.92 -1.19 3.54
C LYS A 10 12.92 -0.58 2.14
N LEU A 11 13.93 -0.88 1.32
CA LEU A 11 14.02 -0.40 -0.05
C LEU A 11 12.86 -0.90 -0.91
N ARG A 12 12.52 -2.18 -0.77
CA ARG A 12 11.39 -2.81 -1.47
C ARG A 12 10.06 -2.15 -1.10
N THR A 13 9.83 -1.89 0.19
CA THR A 13 8.65 -1.15 0.67
C THR A 13 8.60 0.27 0.12
N GLY A 14 9.73 0.99 0.11
CA GLY A 14 9.80 2.33 -0.47
C GLY A 14 9.44 2.34 -1.96
N ALA A 15 10.02 1.42 -2.73
CA ALA A 15 9.70 1.25 -4.15
C ALA A 15 8.22 0.90 -4.37
N ALA A 16 7.65 0.02 -3.54
CA ALA A 16 6.24 -0.34 -3.59
C ALA A 16 5.30 0.86 -3.36
N LEU A 17 5.62 1.72 -2.39
CA LEU A 17 4.84 2.94 -2.12
C LEU A 17 4.89 3.93 -3.28
N ILE A 18 6.08 4.16 -3.84
CA ILE A 18 6.26 5.07 -4.99
C ILE A 18 5.49 4.54 -6.21
N ALA A 19 5.61 3.25 -6.51
CA ALA A 19 4.90 2.62 -7.62
C ALA A 19 3.37 2.67 -7.42
N GLY A 20 2.89 2.39 -6.21
CA GLY A 20 1.48 2.52 -5.87
C GLY A 20 0.95 3.94 -6.07
N ALA A 21 1.69 4.95 -5.61
CA ALA A 21 1.32 6.35 -5.80
C ALA A 21 1.30 6.76 -7.29
N ALA A 22 2.29 6.33 -8.07
CA ALA A 22 2.33 6.56 -9.51
C ALA A 22 1.13 5.90 -10.22
N ALA A 23 0.77 4.68 -9.83
CA ALA A 23 -0.40 3.98 -10.36
C ALA A 23 -1.72 4.71 -10.02
N ALA A 24 -1.83 5.28 -8.81
CA ALA A 24 -2.97 6.12 -8.41
C ALA A 24 -3.15 7.28 -9.39
N GLU A 25 -2.05 8.00 -9.64
CA GLU A 25 -2.05 9.19 -10.49
C GLU A 25 -2.32 8.84 -11.94
N ALA A 26 -1.71 7.77 -12.46
CA ALA A 26 -1.99 7.27 -13.79
C ALA A 26 -3.47 6.88 -13.96
N SER A 27 -4.05 6.20 -12.97
CA SER A 27 -5.48 5.81 -13.00
C SER A 27 -6.39 7.03 -13.11
N ARG A 28 -6.13 8.08 -12.32
CA ARG A 28 -6.89 9.34 -12.37
C ARG A 28 -6.73 10.07 -13.70
N ARG A 29 -5.48 10.26 -14.15
CA ARG A 29 -5.17 10.99 -15.41
C ARG A 29 -5.76 10.31 -16.64
N LEU A 30 -5.80 8.98 -16.65
CA LEU A 30 -6.34 8.20 -17.76
C LEU A 30 -7.86 7.99 -17.68
N GLY A 31 -8.54 8.55 -16.67
CA GLY A 31 -9.99 8.36 -16.48
C GLY A 31 -10.39 6.93 -16.17
N ARG A 32 -9.49 6.11 -15.62
CA ARG A 32 -9.68 4.67 -15.35
C ARG A 32 -10.24 4.40 -13.96
N GLY A 33 -10.66 5.43 -13.22
CA GLY A 33 -11.20 5.36 -11.86
C GLY A 33 -10.58 6.39 -10.90
N GLY A 34 -10.96 6.33 -9.63
CA GLY A 34 -10.51 7.30 -8.61
C GLY A 34 -9.09 7.09 -8.07
N GLY A 35 -8.36 6.07 -8.53
CA GLY A 35 -7.03 5.75 -8.01
C GLY A 35 -7.03 5.29 -6.54
N THR A 36 -8.07 4.60 -6.08
CA THR A 36 -8.27 4.22 -4.67
C THR A 36 -7.83 2.78 -4.36
N ALA A 37 -8.23 1.80 -5.18
CA ALA A 37 -7.86 0.40 -4.99
C ALA A 37 -6.49 0.06 -5.62
N LEU A 38 -6.24 0.57 -6.83
CA LEU A 38 -5.05 0.25 -7.63
C LEU A 38 -3.71 0.47 -6.89
N PRO A 39 -3.51 1.54 -6.11
CA PRO A 39 -2.24 1.77 -5.42
C PRO A 39 -1.89 0.64 -4.45
N GLY A 40 -2.89 0.16 -3.70
CA GLY A 40 -2.72 -0.94 -2.75
C GLY A 40 -2.40 -2.25 -3.44
N LEU A 41 -3.06 -2.54 -4.57
CA LEU A 41 -2.80 -3.75 -5.37
C LEU A 41 -1.38 -3.74 -5.95
N VAL A 42 -0.93 -2.63 -6.52
CA VAL A 42 0.44 -2.47 -7.06
C VAL A 42 1.48 -2.61 -5.94
N ALA A 43 1.25 -1.93 -4.82
CA ALA A 43 2.17 -1.98 -3.69
C ALA A 43 2.27 -3.40 -3.09
N ALA A 44 1.15 -4.10 -2.94
CA ALA A 44 1.11 -5.49 -2.45
C ALA A 44 1.75 -6.49 -3.44
N THR A 45 1.70 -6.21 -4.73
CA THR A 45 2.39 -7.02 -5.75
C THR A 45 3.91 -6.91 -5.61
N ILE A 46 4.40 -5.69 -5.37
CA ILE A 46 5.84 -5.44 -5.22
C ILE A 46 6.34 -5.92 -3.85
N ALA A 47 5.61 -5.62 -2.77
CA ALA A 47 5.95 -5.95 -1.39
C ALA A 47 4.76 -6.68 -0.72
N PRO A 48 4.70 -8.03 -0.77
CA PRO A 48 3.56 -8.79 -0.25
C PRO A 48 3.27 -8.62 1.24
N ASP A 49 4.29 -8.27 2.03
CA ASP A 49 4.20 -8.05 3.47
C ASP A 49 3.98 -6.57 3.84
N ILE A 50 3.75 -5.68 2.86
CA ILE A 50 3.69 -4.23 3.06
C ILE A 50 2.64 -3.82 4.10
N THR A 51 1.44 -4.41 4.07
CA THR A 51 0.38 -4.09 5.03
C THR A 51 0.84 -4.37 6.45
N ALA A 52 1.45 -5.53 6.70
CA ALA A 52 1.97 -5.89 8.01
C ALA A 52 3.11 -4.96 8.45
N GLN A 53 3.98 -4.56 7.53
CA GLN A 53 5.03 -3.58 7.81
C GLN A 53 4.47 -2.20 8.18
N LEU A 54 3.46 -1.72 7.46
CA LEU A 54 2.84 -0.42 7.70
C LEU A 54 2.06 -0.41 9.02
N VAL A 55 1.28 -1.45 9.30
CA VAL A 55 0.55 -1.62 10.57
C VAL A 55 1.51 -1.59 11.76
N ARG A 56 2.65 -2.30 11.69
CA ARG A 56 3.67 -2.26 12.76
C ARG A 56 4.29 -0.87 12.97
N ARG A 57 4.29 -0.01 11.94
CA ARG A 57 4.87 1.34 11.99
C ARG A 57 3.85 2.43 12.35
N ALA A 58 2.55 2.14 12.30
CA ALA A 58 1.50 3.15 12.43
C ALA A 58 1.50 3.86 13.79
N GLY A 59 2.06 3.24 14.84
CA GLY A 59 2.29 3.84 16.17
C GLY A 59 1.01 4.07 17.00
N ALA A 60 -0.07 4.53 16.36
CA ALA A 60 -1.42 4.54 16.87
C ALA A 60 -2.12 3.20 16.56
N GLY A 61 -3.02 2.74 17.44
CA GLY A 61 -3.78 1.50 17.23
C GLY A 61 -4.43 1.44 15.84
N THR A 62 -4.47 0.26 15.23
CA THR A 62 -5.04 0.07 13.89
C THR A 62 -6.51 -0.35 13.99
N VAL A 63 -7.38 0.34 13.25
CA VAL A 63 -8.79 -0.05 13.08
C VAL A 63 -8.95 -0.71 11.71
N VAL A 64 -9.61 -1.87 11.68
CA VAL A 64 -9.91 -2.59 10.43
C VAL A 64 -11.40 -2.44 10.13
N VAL A 65 -11.71 -1.73 9.03
CA VAL A 65 -13.09 -1.57 8.53
C VAL A 65 -13.35 -2.63 7.46
N THR A 66 -14.31 -3.52 7.71
CA THR A 66 -14.72 -4.59 6.78
C THR A 66 -16.19 -4.42 6.38
N GLY A 67 -16.66 -5.22 5.41
CA GLY A 67 -18.03 -5.16 4.90
C GLY A 67 -18.05 -5.37 3.39
N THR A 68 -19.20 -5.75 2.82
CA THR A 68 -19.35 -5.93 1.37
C THR A 68 -19.44 -4.58 0.65
N ASN A 69 -20.22 -3.65 1.17
CA ASN A 69 -20.42 -2.30 0.63
C ASN A 69 -20.15 -1.21 1.71
N GLY A 70 -20.03 0.05 1.30
CA GLY A 70 -19.99 1.21 2.23
C GLY A 70 -18.65 1.50 2.93
N LYS A 71 -17.64 0.64 2.81
CA LYS A 71 -16.31 0.82 3.45
C LYS A 71 -15.61 2.15 3.13
N THR A 72 -15.85 2.72 1.96
CA THR A 72 -15.24 4.00 1.51
C THR A 72 -16.09 5.22 1.91
N THR A 73 -17.28 5.00 2.47
CA THR A 73 -18.27 6.04 2.79
C THR A 73 -18.34 6.33 4.29
N THR A 74 -17.83 5.41 5.13
CA THR A 74 -17.75 5.53 6.60
C THR A 74 -16.36 5.99 7.02
#